data_AF-A0A832GZB4-F1
#
_entry.id   AF-A0A832GZB4-F1
#
_cell.length_a   1.000
_cell.length_b   1.000
_cell.length_c   1.000
_cell.angle_alpha   90.00
_cell.angle_beta   90.00
_cell.angle_gamma   90.00
#
_symmetry.space_group_name_H-M   'P 1'
#
loop_
_entity.id
_entity.type
_entity.pdbx_description
1 polymer ?
#
loop_
_entity_poly.entity_id
_entity_poly.type
_entity_poly.pdbx_seq_one_letter_code
_entity_poly.pdbx_strand_id
1 'polypeptide(L)' 'MHSARARTLQYLSLLTEPGQSVIEFDRPLKDVATDIGLTHEAFYRALAQLKREGYIEQRRRQIALIHPKL' A
#
# COMPACT_ATOMS: atom_id res chain seq x y z
N MET A 1 -9.64 16.24 -2.30
CA MET A 1 -9.81 14.96 -1.57
C MET A 1 -8.94 13.90 -2.23
N HIS A 2 -7.91 13.37 -1.55
CA HIS A 2 -7.12 12.27 -2.11
C HIS A 2 -7.94 10.98 -2.07
N SER A 3 -8.03 10.26 -3.20
CA SER A 3 -8.73 8.98 -3.28
C SER A 3 -8.06 7.92 -2.39
N ALA A 4 -8.79 6.87 -1.99
CA ALA A 4 -8.24 5.77 -1.19
C ALA A 4 -7.00 5.14 -1.86
N ARG A 5 -7.02 5.02 -3.19
CA ARG A 5 -5.87 4.60 -4.01
C ARG A 5 -4.65 5.51 -3.81
N ALA A 6 -4.82 6.82 -4.01
CA ALA A 6 -3.72 7.77 -3.90
C ALA A 6 -3.13 7.80 -2.49
N ARG A 7 -3.98 7.77 -1.45
CA ARG A 7 -3.54 7.73 -0.05
C ARG A 7 -2.80 6.43 0.28
N THR A 8 -3.27 5.29 -0.24
CA THR A 8 -2.61 4.00 -0.07
C THR A 8 -1.22 4.02 -0.71
N LEU A 9 -1.11 4.49 -1.96
CA LEU A 9 0.16 4.54 -2.65
C LEU A 9 1.15 5.48 -1.97
N GLN A 10 0.71 6.67 -1.57
CA GLN A 10 1.53 7.63 -0.83
C GLN A 10 2.06 7.04 0.48
N TYR A 11 1.20 6.36 1.25
CA TYR A 11 1.61 5.69 2.48
C TYR A 11 2.68 4.63 2.22
N LEU A 12 2.49 3.77 1.21
CA LEU A 12 3.49 2.75 0.86
C LEU A 12 4.82 3.37 0.44
N SER A 13 4.80 4.44 -0.37
CA SER A 13 6.01 5.16 -0.78
C SER A 13 6.75 5.81 0.39
N LEU A 14 6.04 6.26 1.44
CA LEU A 14 6.66 6.81 2.64
C LEU A 14 7.33 5.75 3.52
N LEU A 15 6.91 4.49 3.42
CA LEU A 15 7.50 3.37 4.17
C LEU A 15 8.73 2.78 3.49
N THR A 16 9.00 3.13 2.23
CA THR A 16 10.14 2.61 1.48
C THR A 16 11.33 3.56 1.55
N GLU A 17 12.50 3.02 1.90
CA GLU A 17 13.77 3.73 1.78
C GLU A 17 14.34 3.65 0.35
N PRO A 18 15.23 4.57 -0.06
CA PRO A 18 15.93 4.46 -1.33
C PRO A 18 16.66 3.12 -1.47
N GLY A 19 16.28 2.33 -2.48
CA GLY A 19 16.84 0.99 -2.72
C GLY A 19 16.05 -0.16 -2.08
N GLN A 20 15.07 0.15 -1.22
CA GLN A 20 14.13 -0.82 -0.67
C GLN A 20 12.78 -0.70 -1.37
N SER A 21 12.34 -1.79 -2.01
CA SER A 21 11.02 -1.85 -2.67
C SER A 21 10.02 -2.71 -1.92
N VAL A 22 10.45 -3.47 -0.90
CA VAL A 22 9.60 -4.39 -0.15
C VAL A 22 9.34 -3.84 1.25
N ILE A 23 8.07 -3.78 1.62
CA ILE A 23 7.58 -3.34 2.93
C ILE A 23 7.07 -4.59 3.65
N GLU A 24 7.60 -4.87 4.82
CA GLU A 24 7.08 -5.89 5.73
C GLU A 24 6.24 -5.24 6.83
N PHE A 25 5.02 -5.73 7.04
CA PHE A 25 4.17 -5.25 8.12
C PHE A 25 4.26 -6.19 9.33
N ASP A 26 4.55 -5.62 10.50
CA ASP A 26 4.59 -6.31 11.79
C ASP A 26 3.19 -6.74 12.28
N ARG A 27 2.16 -6.05 11.81
CA ARG A 27 0.74 -6.31 12.09
C ARG A 27 -0.08 -6.65 10.83
N PRO A 28 -1.30 -7.18 10.97
CA PRO A 28 -2.21 -7.40 9.85
C PRO A 28 -2.49 -6.14 9.02
N LEU A 29 -2.55 -6.28 7.69
CA LEU A 29 -2.84 -5.17 6.76
C LEU A 29 -4.18 -4.46 7.02
N LYS A 30 -5.17 -5.16 7.59
CA LYS A 30 -6.43 -4.54 8.00
C LYS A 30 -6.21 -3.43 9.04
N ASP A 31 -5.30 -3.65 10.00
CA ASP A 31 -5.05 -2.71 11.09
C ASP A 31 -4.30 -1.46 10.59
N VAL A 32 -3.55 -1.60 9.49
CA VAL A 32 -2.86 -0.48 8.80
C VAL A 32 -3.84 0.51 8.17
N ALA A 33 -5.03 0.08 7.76
CA ALA A 33 -5.99 0.96 7.09
C ALA A 33 -6.45 2.11 8.00
N THR A 34 -6.61 1.83 9.30
CA THR A 34 -7.02 2.82 10.30
C THR A 34 -6.00 3.97 10.42
N ASP A 35 -4.71 3.65 10.36
CA ASP A 35 -3.63 4.64 10.48
C ASP A 35 -3.63 5.67 9.34
N ILE A 36 -4.15 5.28 8.17
CA ILE A 36 -4.29 6.17 7.02
C ILE A 36 -5.71 6.69 6.82
N GLY A 37 -6.58 6.56 7.83
CA GLY A 37 -7.95 7.05 7.82
C GLY A 37 -8.83 6.39 6.76
N LEU A 38 -8.56 5.11 6.43
CA LEU A 38 -9.37 4.31 5.53
C LEU A 38 -10.07 3.18 6.30
N THR A 39 -11.29 2.85 5.89
CA THR A 39 -11.90 1.56 6.27
C THR A 39 -11.08 0.41 5.68
N HIS A 40 -11.12 -0.77 6.31
CA HIS A 40 -10.50 -1.98 5.78
C HIS A 40 -10.90 -2.23 4.31
N GLU A 41 -12.19 -2.15 3.99
CA GLU A 41 -12.72 -2.36 2.65
C GLU A 41 -12.15 -1.39 1.60
N ALA A 42 -12.08 -0.10 1.94
CA ALA A 42 -11.50 0.91 1.04
C ALA A 42 -10.00 0.66 0.80
N PHE A 43 -9.26 0.26 1.83
CA PHE A 43 -7.84 -0.06 1.72
C PHE A 43 -7.60 -1.30 0.87
N TYR A 44 -8.33 -2.41 1.11
CA TYR A 44 -8.21 -3.62 0.30
C TYR A 44 -8.62 -3.39 -1.16
N ARG A 45 -9.67 -2.59 -1.43
CA ARG A 45 -10.02 -2.19 -2.81
C ARG A 45 -8.91 -1.38 -3.46
N ALA A 46 -8.28 -0.45 -2.74
CA ALA A 46 -7.15 0.32 -3.23
C ALA A 46 -5.93 -0.56 -3.53
N LEU A 47 -5.59 -1.51 -2.65
CA LEU A 47 -4.51 -2.48 -2.89
C LEU A 47 -4.80 -3.35 -4.12
N ALA A 48 -6.03 -3.86 -4.26
CA ALA A 48 -6.43 -4.65 -5.42
C ALA A 48 -6.32 -3.84 -6.73
N GLN A 49 -6.71 -2.56 -6.69
CA GLN A 49 -6.55 -1.65 -7.82
C GLN A 49 -5.07 -1.43 -8.17
N LEU A 50 -4.23 -1.10 -7.20
CA LEU A 50 -2.79 -0.88 -7.41
C LEU A 50 -2.09 -2.14 -7.94
N LYS A 51 -2.50 -3.33 -7.47
CA LYS A 51 -2.00 -4.62 -7.97
C LYS A 51 -2.41 -4.85 -9.42
N ARG A 52 -3.67 -4.61 -9.76
CA ARG A 52 -4.19 -4.74 -11.15
C ARG A 52 -3.49 -3.78 -12.11
N GLU A 53 -3.14 -2.59 -11.63
CA GLU A 53 -2.41 -1.57 -12.38
C GLU A 53 -0.89 -1.84 -12.43
N GLY A 54 -0.39 -2.86 -11.74
CA GLY A 54 1.03 -3.22 -11.74
C GLY A 54 1.93 -2.34 -10.87
N TYR A 55 1.38 -1.49 -10.01
CA TYR A 55 2.18 -0.65 -9.10
C TYR A 55 2.76 -1.45 -7.93
N ILE A 56 2.05 -2.49 -7.49
CA ILE A 56 2.44 -3.29 -6.34
C ILE A 56 2.26 -4.79 -6.58
N GLU A 57 3.05 -5.58 -5.87
CA GLU A 57 2.73 -6.97 -5.56
C GLU A 57 2.45 -7.13 -4.07
N GLN A 58 1.50 -8.00 -3.72
CA GLN A 58 1.16 -8.30 -2.33
C GLN A 58 1.38 -9.79 -2.05
N ARG A 59 2.14 -10.09 -0.99
CA ARG A 59 2.43 -11.45 -0.50
C ARG A 59 2.18 -11.52 1.00
N ARG A 60 1.01 -12.02 1.42
CA ARG A 60 0.61 -12.11 2.84
C ARG A 60 0.74 -10.74 3.57
N ARG A 61 1.80 -10.56 4.36
CA ARG A 61 2.13 -9.35 5.15
C ARG A 61 3.23 -8.50 4.49
N GLN A 62 3.54 -8.76 3.23
CA GLN A 62 4.53 -8.02 2.46
C GLN A 62 3.86 -7.32 1.28
N ILE A 63 4.29 -6.09 1.01
CA ILE A 63 3.94 -5.36 -0.20
C ILE A 63 5.25 -4.95 -0.88
N ALA A 64 5.41 -5.34 -2.15
CA ALA A 64 6.51 -4.89 -2.99
C ALA A 64 6.02 -3.77 -3.94
N LEU A 65 6.69 -2.63 -3.96
CA LEU A 65 6.51 -1.57 -4.94
C LEU A 65 7.27 -1.94 -6.21
N ILE A 66 6.53 -2.15 -7.30
CA ILE A 66 7.11 -2.43 -8.63
C ILE A 66 7.49 -1.10 -9.32
N HIS A 67 6.73 -0.04 -9.04
CA HIS A 67 7.00 1.31 -9.53
C HIS A 67 7.28 2.27 -8.36
N PRO A 68 8.56 2.47 -8.00
CA PRO A 68 8.95 3.34 -6.88
C PRO A 68 8.94 4.84 -7.22
N LYS A 69 8.53 5.25 -8.42
CA LYS A 69 8.51 6.67 -8.82
C LYS A 69 7.08 7.14 -9.11
N LEU A 70 6.52 7.85 -8.13
CA LEU A 70 5.66 9.01 -8.37
C LEU A 70 6.43 10.26 -7.96
#